data_AF-A0A5S3WL08-F1
#
_entry.id   AF-A0A5S3WL08-F1
#
_cell.length_a   1.000
_cell.length_b   1.000
_cell.length_c   1.000
_cell.angle_alpha   90.00
_cell.angle_beta   90.00
_cell.angle_gamma   90.00
#
_symmetry.space_group_name_H-M   'P 1'
#
loop_
_entity.id
_entity.type
_entity.pdbx_description
1 polymer ?
#
loop_
_entity_poly.entity_id
_entity_poly.type
_entity_poly.pdbx_seq_one_letter_code
_entity_poly.pdbx_strand_id
1 'polypeptide(L)'
;MLKNKSASYFPAAVDDANAGPLAKLQAQLDAIQDSGMTALTIRDILFQKMLDMHSVPKEHFLRDQDTPDRLDDPAIIEQLNALGFYRTSQGQVH
;
A
#
# COMPACT_ATOMS: atom_id res chain seq x y z
N MET A 1 -20.12 56.27 -3.54
CA MET A 1 -19.69 55.04 -4.24
C MET A 1 -19.31 54.01 -3.17
N LEU A 2 -20.24 53.10 -2.83
CA LEU A 2 -20.01 52.03 -1.85
C LEU A 2 -19.41 50.81 -2.57
N LYS A 3 -18.23 50.36 -2.15
CA LYS A 3 -17.62 49.10 -2.61
C LYS A 3 -17.97 48.00 -1.62
N ASN A 4 -18.88 47.12 -2.05
CA ASN A 4 -19.37 45.96 -1.31
C ASN A 4 -18.22 45.04 -0.88
N LYS A 5 -18.22 44.71 0.41
CA LYS A 5 -17.43 43.62 1.00
C LYS A 5 -18.20 42.32 0.71
N SER A 6 -17.99 41.75 -0.47
CA SER A 6 -18.55 40.44 -0.81
C SER A 6 -17.83 39.38 0.03
N ALA A 7 -18.52 38.93 1.08
CA ALA A 7 -18.21 37.70 1.78
C ALA A 7 -18.04 36.59 0.75
N SER A 8 -16.85 36.00 0.70
CA SER A 8 -16.56 34.81 -0.10
C SER A 8 -17.40 33.66 0.42
N TYR A 9 -18.62 33.58 -0.11
CA TYR A 9 -19.48 32.41 -0.05
C TYR A 9 -18.74 31.30 -0.78
N PHE A 10 -18.20 30.32 -0.05
CA PHE A 10 -17.73 29.07 -0.62
C PHE A 10 -18.95 28.13 -0.65
N PRO A 11 -19.62 27.97 -1.80
CA PRO A 11 -20.69 26.99 -1.89
C PRO A 11 -20.08 25.60 -1.69
N ALA A 12 -20.43 24.98 -0.56
CA ALA A 12 -20.36 23.55 -0.34
C ALA A 12 -21.38 22.85 -1.24
N ALA A 13 -21.15 22.91 -2.55
CA ALA A 13 -21.99 22.32 -3.58
C ALA A 13 -21.21 22.34 -4.91
N VAL A 14 -20.08 21.63 -4.97
CA VAL A 14 -19.49 21.24 -6.25
C VAL A 14 -19.75 19.75 -6.43
N ASP A 15 -20.95 19.49 -6.93
CA ASP A 15 -21.21 18.62 -8.05
C ASP A 15 -20.89 17.12 -7.91
N ASP A 16 -21.90 16.45 -7.38
CA ASP A 16 -22.20 15.03 -7.28
C ASP A 16 -22.34 14.33 -8.67
N ALA A 17 -21.31 14.43 -9.51
CA ALA A 17 -21.25 13.74 -10.81
C ALA A 17 -20.01 12.82 -10.95
N ASN A 18 -18.93 13.15 -10.24
CA ASN A 18 -17.70 12.33 -10.15
C ASN A 18 -17.47 11.76 -8.74
N ALA A 19 -18.48 11.82 -7.86
CA ALA A 19 -18.41 11.27 -6.51
C ALA A 19 -18.36 9.74 -6.51
N GLY A 20 -18.86 9.05 -7.54
CA GLY A 20 -18.90 7.58 -7.58
C GLY A 20 -17.54 6.90 -7.40
N PRO A 21 -16.50 7.26 -8.18
CA PRO A 21 -15.16 6.70 -8.01
C PRO A 21 -14.51 7.09 -6.68
N LEU A 22 -14.66 8.34 -6.24
CA LEU A 22 -14.03 8.83 -5.02
C LEU A 22 -14.69 8.26 -3.76
N ALA A 23 -16.03 8.19 -3.72
CA ALA A 23 -16.79 7.56 -2.65
C ALA A 23 -16.51 6.05 -2.57
N LYS A 24 -16.31 5.39 -3.73
CA LYS A 24 -15.88 3.99 -3.76
C LYS A 24 -14.47 3.80 -3.18
N LEU A 25 -13.54 4.70 -3.49
CA LEU A 25 -12.20 4.69 -2.88
C LEU A 25 -12.26 4.94 -1.38
N GLN A 26 -13.08 5.89 -0.93
CA GLN A 26 -13.31 6.14 0.50
C GLN A 26 -13.89 4.90 1.20
N ALA A 27 -14.93 4.28 0.65
CA ALA A 27 -15.51 3.06 1.21
C ALA A 27 -14.52 1.87 1.25
N GLN A 28 -13.59 1.79 0.29
CA GLN A 28 -12.53 0.78 0.30
C GLN A 28 -11.48 1.07 1.37
N LEU A 29 -11.10 2.33 1.54
CA LEU A 29 -10.18 2.75 2.60
C LEU A 29 -10.81 2.53 3.99
N ASP A 30 -12.09 2.86 4.15
CA ASP A 30 -12.85 2.62 5.38
C ASP A 30 -12.96 1.12 5.66
N ALA A 31 -13.25 0.28 4.66
CA ALA A 31 -13.30 -1.18 4.85
C ALA A 31 -11.92 -1.77 5.23
N ILE A 32 -10.83 -1.23 4.69
CA ILE A 32 -9.47 -1.63 5.09
C ILE A 32 -9.21 -1.22 6.55
N GLN A 33 -9.60 -0.01 6.93
CA GLN A 33 -9.45 0.50 8.30
C GLN A 33 -10.34 -0.25 9.31
N ASP A 34 -11.61 -0.53 8.95
CA ASP A 34 -12.61 -1.23 9.77
C ASP A 34 -12.29 -2.72 9.94
N SER A 35 -11.54 -3.31 9.02
CA SER A 35 -11.02 -4.69 9.17
C SER A 35 -9.97 -4.82 10.28
N GLY A 36 -9.52 -3.71 10.88
CA GLY A 36 -8.44 -3.68 11.86
C GLY A 36 -7.05 -3.88 11.27
N MET A 37 -6.92 -3.95 9.93
CA MET A 37 -5.62 -3.97 9.27
C MET A 37 -4.99 -2.57 9.33
N THR A 38 -4.03 -2.42 10.24
CA THR A 38 -3.19 -1.22 10.26
C THR A 38 -2.27 -1.19 9.04
N ALA A 39 -1.79 -0.01 8.65
CA ALA A 39 -0.77 0.12 7.59
C ALA A 39 0.48 -0.72 7.87
N LEU A 40 0.83 -0.90 9.15
CA LEU A 40 1.93 -1.78 9.58
C LEU A 40 1.62 -3.26 9.27
N THR A 41 0.40 -3.71 9.54
CA THR A 41 -0.05 -5.08 9.23
C THR A 41 -0.02 -5.35 7.72
N ILE A 42 -0.47 -4.39 6.90
CA ILE A 42 -0.43 -4.53 5.44
C ILE A 42 1.02 -4.63 4.96
N ARG A 43 1.91 -3.79 5.49
CA ARG A 43 3.34 -3.80 5.15
C ARG A 43 3.97 -5.14 5.50
N ASP A 44 3.66 -5.70 6.67
CA ASP A 44 4.17 -7.00 7.09
C ASP A 44 3.72 -8.13 6.15
N ILE A 45 2.43 -8.16 5.82
CA ILE A 45 1.88 -9.13 4.85
C ILE A 45 2.58 -9.02 3.50
N LEU A 46 2.83 -7.80 3.01
CA LEU A 46 3.52 -7.58 1.74
C LEU A 46 4.99 -8.04 1.78
N PHE A 47 5.68 -7.83 2.91
CA PHE A 47 7.03 -8.34 3.12
C PHE A 47 7.07 -9.87 3.11
N GLN A 48 6.19 -10.53 3.87
CA GLN A 48 6.08 -11.98 3.88
C GLN A 48 5.80 -12.54 2.47
N LYS A 49 4.94 -11.87 1.69
CA LYS A 49 4.67 -12.26 0.30
C LYS A 49 5.84 -12.00 -0.64
N MET A 50 6.64 -10.97 -0.40
CA MET A 50 7.89 -10.76 -1.11
C MET A 50 8.87 -11.92 -0.87
N LEU A 51 9.01 -12.37 0.37
CA LEU A 51 9.81 -13.53 0.73
C LEU A 51 9.27 -14.82 0.04
N ASP A 52 7.96 -14.98 -0.07
CA ASP A 52 7.34 -16.09 -0.82
C ASP A 52 7.73 -16.07 -2.30
N MET A 53 7.71 -14.89 -2.95
CA MET A 53 8.11 -14.75 -4.36
C MET A 53 9.57 -15.13 -4.59
N HIS A 54 10.42 -15.01 -3.57
CA HIS A 54 11.83 -15.41 -3.61
C HIS A 54 12.06 -16.83 -3.06
N SER A 55 11.00 -17.62 -2.86
CA SER A 55 11.05 -18.99 -2.37
C SER A 55 11.76 -19.15 -1.03
N VAL A 56 11.70 -18.13 -0.17
CA VAL A 56 12.29 -18.18 1.17
C VAL A 56 11.47 -19.16 2.04
N PRO A 57 12.09 -20.19 2.65
CA PRO A 57 11.38 -21.15 3.51
C PRO A 57 10.67 -20.48 4.69
N LYS A 58 9.67 -21.16 5.26
CA LYS A 58 8.90 -20.64 6.40
C LYS A 58 9.73 -20.57 7.69
N GLU A 59 10.70 -21.47 7.82
CA GLU A 59 11.58 -21.61 8.97
C GLU A 59 12.86 -20.75 8.84
N HIS A 60 12.94 -19.91 7.80
CA HIS A 60 14.12 -19.08 7.54
C HIS A 60 14.09 -17.81 8.42
N PHE A 61 15.23 -17.43 8.99
CA PHE A 61 15.33 -16.31 9.95
C PHE A 61 14.80 -14.97 9.43
N LEU A 62 14.81 -14.74 8.10
CA LEU A 62 14.23 -13.53 7.49
C LEU A 62 12.73 -13.38 7.75
N ARG A 63 12.03 -14.49 8.03
CA ARG A 63 10.59 -14.49 8.34
C ARG A 63 10.30 -13.94 9.74
N ASP A 64 11.28 -14.03 10.64
CA ASP A 64 11.20 -13.57 12.02
C ASP A 64 11.77 -12.14 12.19
N GLN A 65 12.29 -11.54 11.11
CA GLN A 65 12.82 -10.17 11.15
C GLN A 65 11.71 -9.13 11.09
N ASP A 66 11.99 -7.97 11.66
CA ASP A 66 11.11 -6.81 11.58
C ASP A 66 10.87 -6.41 10.12
N THR A 67 9.61 -6.08 9.81
CA THR A 67 9.21 -5.61 8.50
C THR A 67 9.95 -4.29 8.17
N PRO A 68 10.72 -4.24 7.07
CA PRO A 68 11.42 -3.03 6.65
C PRO A 68 10.46 -1.86 6.44
N ASP A 69 10.95 -0.63 6.67
CA ASP A 69 10.13 0.56 6.45
C ASP A 69 9.75 0.79 4.98
N ARG A 70 10.63 0.37 4.08
CA ARG A 70 10.46 0.45 2.63
C ARG A 70 10.71 -0.91 1.99
N LEU A 71 9.69 -1.45 1.33
CA LEU A 71 9.77 -2.75 0.65
C LEU A 71 10.39 -2.66 -0.75
N ASP A 72 10.49 -1.45 -1.30
CA ASP A 72 11.08 -1.14 -2.60
C ASP A 72 12.59 -0.85 -2.52
N ASP A 73 13.18 -0.95 -1.33
CA ASP A 73 14.60 -0.72 -1.13
C ASP A 73 15.43 -1.80 -1.86
N PRO A 74 16.34 -1.42 -2.78
CA PRO A 74 17.20 -2.38 -3.46
C PRO A 74 18.06 -3.21 -2.50
N ALA A 75 18.38 -2.69 -1.31
CA ALA A 75 19.16 -3.41 -0.30
C ALA A 75 18.51 -4.73 0.13
N ILE A 76 17.17 -4.80 0.15
CA ILE A 76 16.44 -6.04 0.49
C ILE A 76 16.68 -7.10 -0.60
N ILE A 77 16.62 -6.69 -1.86
CA ILE A 77 16.86 -7.59 -2.99
C ILE A 77 18.33 -8.04 -3.03
N GLU A 78 19.27 -7.13 -2.75
CA GLU A 78 20.69 -7.47 -2.63
C GLU A 78 20.94 -8.49 -1.51
N GLN A 79 20.30 -8.31 -0.36
CA GLN A 79 20.37 -9.27 0.76
C GLN A 79 19.80 -10.64 0.38
N LEU A 80 18.63 -10.68 -0.26
CA LEU A 80 18.02 -11.92 -0.73
C LEU A 80 18.94 -12.64 -1.73
N ASN A 81 19.48 -11.92 -2.70
CA ASN A 81 20.41 -12.47 -3.69
C ASN A 81 21.70 -12.99 -3.05
N ALA A 82 22.25 -12.28 -2.04
CA ALA A 82 23.43 -12.72 -1.30
C ALA A 82 23.19 -14.00 -0.51
N LEU A 83 21.95 -14.23 -0.08
CA LEU A 83 21.49 -15.45 0.60
C LEU A 83 21.08 -16.56 -0.39
N GLY A 84 21.17 -16.31 -1.70
CA GLY A 84 20.82 -17.27 -2.75
C GLY A 84 19.33 -17.34 -3.08
N PHE A 85 18.52 -16.40 -2.58
CA PHE A 85 17.10 -16.30 -2.89
C PHE A 85 16.88 -15.37 -4.08
N TYR A 86 16.48 -15.96 -5.21
CA TYR A 86 16.19 -15.23 -6.43
C TYR A 86 14.68 -15.21 -6.69
N ARG A 87 14.20 -14.09 -7.25
CA ARG A 87 12.79 -13.94 -7.55
C ARG A 87 12.36 -15.01 -8.55
N THR A 88 11.34 -15.79 -8.19
CA THR A 88 10.69 -16.68 -9.13
C THR A 88 9.88 -15.84 -10.11
N SER A 89 10.25 -15.87 -11.40
CA SER A 89 9.44 -15.28 -12.44
C SER A 89 8.17 -16.11 -12.61
N GLN A 90 7.04 -15.66 -12.06
CA GLN A 90 5.73 -16.11 -12.54
C GLN A 90 5.51 -15.49 -13.92
N GLY A 91 6.19 -16.07 -14.91
CA GLY A 91 6.25 -15.58 -16.27
C GLY A 91 6.37 -16.73 -17.25
N GLN A 92 5.52 -17.75 -17.11
CA GLN A 92 5.05 -18.61 -18.19
C GLN A 92 3.69 -19.19 -17.76
N VAL A 93 2.64 -18.39 -17.95
CA VAL A 93 1.31 -18.95 -18.19
C VAL A 93 1.39 -19.52 -19.61
N HIS A 94 1.53 -20.84 -19.73
CA HIS A 94 1.32 -21.57 -20.99
C HIS A 94 -0.16 -21.87 -21.16
#